data_AF-R7QE17-F1
#
_entry.id   AF-R7QE17-F1
#
_cell.length_a   1.000
_cell.length_b   1.000
_cell.length_c   1.000
_cell.angle_alpha   90.00
_cell.angle_beta   90.00
_cell.angle_gamma   90.00
#
_symmetry.space_group_name_H-M   'P 1'
#
loop_
_entity.id
_entity.type
_entity.pdbx_description
1 polymer ?
#
loop_
_entity_poly.entity_id
_entity_poly.type
_entity_poly.pdbx_seq_one_letter_code
_entity_poly.pdbx_strand_id
1 'polypeptide(L)'
;MAEFGPLTIHDNPDGWGPPMDLAPAKFQDMPYAPFSKSDRLGRAADWTSFGNRHHRDPTPEDPTSEFTIVDNKVIPRTGGYGRGRSSFRGSYRGRSGRYGDRGGDRDMNRRSNRGGRGSSRGGRSNYRSRWEDRRNIQRESSVEVGTEWVQLEELTSNALSKLSYKPVTSGETITTCGVLPYVDRTLDKITAKNPRPLRKSTTEYPRVTTTDDPVIRKIAASGEGSVFATGAILALIMAVPRSVQSWDVIVQRIGGKLFLDKRDGSMVDYVTVNETSHDAPKDEKNLTGDEVINSFQSLSKEATKINENFTQAVVSKTDVFKYPEGNPFADEVEGTPVNIAYRYRKWSLTDDITIVARCELDGAFKASAAEDEPLPISIRALNEFFDPNARQPTDWRGKLDTQRGAVLATEVKNNASKLARWTAEALLADTDRIQFGFVSRTRAAKADSHTILGAQMYRPKEFASQIALNTSNMWGILKEVIDSCYKNLEDGQKGVLLKDPNKSILRLYHVPDDAFEEDEEEDDEDEEGDDAQQGTLFM
;
A
#
# COMPACT_ATOMS: atom_id res chain seq x y z
N MET A 1 -54.52 24.82 -1.11
CA MET A 1 -53.62 25.96 -1.38
C MET A 1 -52.32 25.68 -0.65
N ALA A 2 -51.16 26.03 -1.22
CA ALA A 2 -49.94 26.07 -0.43
C ALA A 2 -49.96 27.38 0.38
N GLU A 3 -49.72 27.30 1.69
CA GLU A 3 -49.64 28.45 2.58
C GLU A 3 -48.19 28.60 3.03
N PHE A 4 -47.60 29.77 2.76
CA PHE A 4 -46.26 30.10 3.22
C PHE A 4 -46.40 31.08 4.39
N GLY A 5 -46.13 30.61 5.60
CA GLY A 5 -46.26 31.41 6.81
C GLY A 5 -45.32 32.62 6.82
N PRO A 6 -45.69 33.74 7.47
CA PRO A 6 -44.81 34.91 7.57
C PRO A 6 -43.51 34.56 8.32
N LEU A 7 -42.38 34.89 7.71
CA LEU A 7 -41.07 34.69 8.33
C LEU A 7 -40.85 35.73 9.45
N THR A 8 -40.56 35.27 10.67
CA THR A 8 -40.18 36.14 11.77
C THR A 8 -38.77 36.68 11.56
N ILE A 9 -38.67 37.97 11.23
CA ILE A 9 -37.39 38.71 11.17
C ILE A 9 -37.30 39.57 12.42
N HIS A 10 -36.12 39.60 13.05
CA HIS A 10 -35.84 40.45 14.19
C HIS A 10 -35.22 41.77 13.72
N ASP A 11 -35.80 42.89 14.14
CA ASP A 11 -35.31 44.24 13.84
C ASP A 11 -34.18 44.64 14.81
N ASN A 12 -33.25 45.48 14.35
CA ASN A 12 -32.14 46.00 15.13
C ASN A 12 -31.92 47.49 14.80
N PRO A 13 -32.47 48.42 15.59
CA PRO A 13 -32.43 49.85 15.26
C PRO A 13 -31.04 50.48 15.40
N ASP A 14 -30.14 49.87 16.19
CA ASP A 14 -28.83 50.44 16.54
C ASP A 14 -27.68 49.90 15.66
N GLY A 15 -27.93 48.91 14.78
CA GLY A 15 -26.87 48.39 13.90
C GLY A 15 -27.26 47.17 13.04
N TRP A 16 -26.31 46.75 12.20
CA TRP A 16 -26.49 45.58 11.33
C TRP A 16 -25.97 44.32 12.02
N GLY A 17 -26.88 43.45 12.46
CA GLY A 17 -26.56 42.19 13.14
C GLY A 17 -27.68 41.74 14.09
N PRO A 18 -27.51 40.63 14.82
CA PRO A 18 -28.46 40.25 15.88
C PRO A 18 -28.46 41.31 17.01
N PRO A 19 -29.62 41.65 17.61
CA PRO A 19 -29.65 42.49 18.80
C PRO A 19 -28.90 41.83 19.97
N MET A 20 -28.17 42.62 20.75
CA MET A 20 -27.31 42.11 21.85
C MET A 20 -28.09 41.33 22.92
N ASP A 21 -29.34 41.72 23.18
CA ASP A 21 -30.21 41.08 24.16
C ASP A 21 -30.97 39.85 23.61
N LEU A 22 -30.85 39.58 22.30
CA LEU A 22 -31.57 38.50 21.61
C LEU A 22 -30.74 37.22 21.53
N ALA A 23 -30.43 36.63 22.69
CA ALA A 23 -30.00 35.23 22.73
C ALA A 23 -31.10 34.34 22.11
N PRO A 24 -30.79 33.35 21.24
CA PRO A 24 -31.80 32.48 20.68
C PRO A 24 -32.55 31.74 21.79
N ALA A 25 -33.88 31.87 21.85
CA ALA A 25 -34.71 31.44 22.98
C ALA A 25 -34.47 29.97 23.44
N LYS A 26 -34.06 29.10 22.52
CA LYS A 26 -33.65 27.71 22.78
C LYS A 26 -32.50 27.55 23.79
N PHE A 27 -31.70 28.60 24.01
CA PHE A 27 -30.50 28.58 24.84
C PHE A 27 -30.49 29.64 25.95
N GLN A 28 -31.54 30.46 26.07
CA GLN A 28 -31.58 31.59 27.01
C GLN A 28 -31.47 31.15 28.49
N ASP A 29 -32.11 30.03 28.85
CA ASP A 29 -32.10 29.47 30.21
C ASP A 29 -31.01 28.40 30.44
N MET A 30 -30.02 28.29 29.53
CA MET A 30 -28.98 27.25 29.58
C MET A 30 -27.57 27.87 29.68
N PRO A 31 -26.76 27.51 30.69
CA PRO A 31 -25.35 27.90 30.74
C PRO A 31 -24.60 27.43 29.50
N TYR A 32 -24.06 28.36 28.71
CA TYR A 32 -23.35 28.03 27.48
C TYR A 32 -22.01 27.34 27.79
N ALA A 33 -21.83 26.14 27.25
CA ALA A 33 -20.57 25.42 27.22
C ALA A 33 -20.32 24.87 25.80
N PRO A 34 -19.18 25.17 25.16
CA PRO A 34 -18.85 24.60 23.85
C PRO A 34 -18.49 23.11 23.97
N PHE A 35 -18.98 22.29 23.05
CA PHE A 35 -18.69 20.86 22.96
C PHE A 35 -18.71 20.40 21.50
N SER A 36 -18.03 19.30 21.15
CA SER A 36 -18.21 18.62 19.87
C SER A 36 -19.10 17.39 20.00
N LYS A 37 -19.93 17.13 18.99
CA LYS A 37 -20.64 15.84 18.86
C LYS A 37 -19.71 14.69 18.45
N SER A 38 -18.50 14.98 17.96
CA SER A 38 -17.47 13.99 17.66
C SER A 38 -16.57 13.62 18.85
N ASP A 39 -16.76 14.28 20.01
CA ASP A 39 -15.97 13.97 21.20
C ASP A 39 -16.29 12.56 21.74
N ARG A 40 -15.23 11.77 21.98
CA ARG A 40 -15.38 10.37 22.39
C ARG A 40 -15.95 10.25 23.81
N LEU A 41 -17.23 9.90 23.88
CA LEU A 41 -17.94 9.52 25.11
C LEU A 41 -17.37 8.25 25.75
N GLY A 42 -17.68 8.03 27.04
CA GLY A 42 -17.35 6.80 27.77
C GLY A 42 -16.03 6.81 28.55
N ARG A 43 -15.73 7.89 29.30
CA ARG A 43 -14.68 7.88 30.34
C ARG A 43 -15.29 7.50 31.69
N ALA A 44 -14.69 6.53 32.39
CA ALA A 44 -15.04 6.21 33.77
C ALA A 44 -14.18 7.01 34.76
N ALA A 45 -14.77 7.41 35.89
CA ALA A 45 -14.04 7.98 37.02
C ALA A 45 -13.68 6.85 38.00
N ASP A 46 -12.38 6.66 38.27
CA ASP A 46 -11.86 5.64 39.18
C ASP A 46 -11.08 6.30 40.33
N TRP A 47 -11.61 6.21 41.54
CA TRP A 47 -11.01 6.74 42.76
C TRP A 47 -9.92 5.83 43.36
N THR A 48 -9.76 4.60 42.86
CA THR A 48 -8.74 3.63 43.31
C THR A 48 -7.46 3.69 42.47
N SER A 49 -7.52 4.22 41.25
CA SER A 49 -6.36 4.32 40.37
C SER A 49 -5.42 5.47 40.74
N PHE A 50 -4.32 5.12 41.39
CA PHE A 50 -3.16 6.01 41.60
C PHE A 50 -2.40 6.35 40.30
N GLY A 51 -2.92 5.98 39.13
CA GLY A 51 -2.18 5.82 37.89
C GLY A 51 -2.28 6.94 36.85
N ASN A 52 -3.12 7.98 36.99
CA ASN A 52 -3.21 9.02 35.95
C ASN A 52 -3.72 10.43 36.37
N ARG A 53 -3.23 10.99 37.49
CA ARG A 53 -3.51 12.39 37.90
C ARG A 53 -2.76 13.43 37.02
N HIS A 54 -3.00 13.42 35.70
CA HIS A 54 -2.38 14.31 34.70
C HIS A 54 -3.40 14.99 33.75
N HIS A 55 -4.62 15.22 34.24
CA HIS A 55 -5.39 16.39 33.85
C HIS A 55 -5.63 17.26 35.08
N ARG A 56 -5.47 18.57 34.90
CA ARG A 56 -5.53 19.57 35.96
C ARG A 56 -6.68 20.51 35.66
N ASP A 57 -7.79 20.25 36.31
CA ASP A 57 -8.59 21.32 36.92
C ASP A 57 -8.45 21.20 38.45
N PRO A 58 -8.72 22.25 39.23
CA PRO A 58 -8.54 22.23 40.67
C PRO A 58 -9.57 21.28 41.32
N THR A 59 -9.06 20.27 42.02
CA THR A 59 -9.90 19.45 42.91
C THR A 59 -10.44 20.31 44.05
N PRO A 60 -11.68 20.06 44.51
CA PRO A 60 -12.06 20.43 45.89
C PRO A 60 -11.03 19.88 46.88
N GLU A 61 -10.85 20.57 48.01
CA GLU A 61 -9.98 20.08 49.08
C GLU A 61 -10.52 18.73 49.59
N ASP A 62 -9.68 17.69 49.60
CA ASP A 62 -10.06 16.32 49.97
C ASP A 62 -10.08 16.18 51.50
N PRO A 63 -11.27 16.09 52.14
CA PRO A 63 -11.39 16.08 53.59
C PRO A 63 -11.16 14.68 54.19
N THR A 64 -10.86 13.66 53.37
CA THR A 64 -10.91 12.25 53.79
C THR A 64 -9.56 11.67 54.21
N SER A 65 -8.46 12.42 54.00
CA SER A 65 -7.08 11.97 54.29
C SER A 65 -6.74 11.83 55.78
N GLU A 66 -7.58 12.30 56.71
CA GLU A 66 -7.27 12.38 58.14
C GLU A 66 -7.73 11.16 58.97
N PHE A 67 -8.63 10.32 58.44
CA PHE A 67 -9.18 9.17 59.16
C PHE A 67 -8.41 7.87 58.90
N THR A 68 -7.83 7.29 59.96
CA THR A 68 -7.17 5.99 59.93
C THR A 68 -8.02 4.91 60.61
N ILE A 69 -8.09 3.73 60.01
CA ILE A 69 -8.78 2.56 60.59
C ILE A 69 -7.82 1.85 61.55
N VAL A 70 -8.25 1.65 62.80
CA VAL A 70 -7.50 0.92 63.82
C VAL A 70 -7.97 -0.54 63.87
N ASP A 71 -7.13 -1.48 63.42
CA ASP A 71 -7.30 -2.93 63.69
C ASP A 71 -6.03 -3.48 64.37
N ASN A 72 -6.23 -4.37 65.33
CA ASN A 72 -5.25 -4.78 66.35
C ASN A 72 -4.63 -6.16 66.07
N LYS A 73 -4.49 -6.54 64.80
CA LYS A 73 -4.04 -7.88 64.37
C LYS A 73 -2.69 -7.85 63.66
N VAL A 74 -1.72 -8.54 64.24
CA VAL A 74 -0.38 -8.73 63.65
C VAL A 74 -0.44 -9.81 62.58
N ILE A 75 -0.07 -9.46 61.34
CA ILE A 75 0.02 -10.39 60.21
C ILE A 75 1.50 -10.57 59.80
N PRO A 76 2.01 -11.80 59.58
CA PRO A 76 3.39 -12.04 59.19
C PRO A 76 3.76 -11.47 57.81
N ARG A 77 5.03 -11.07 57.62
CA ARG A 77 5.53 -10.56 56.33
C ARG A 77 6.03 -11.67 55.42
N THR A 78 5.54 -11.73 54.19
CA THR A 78 6.00 -12.68 53.16
C THR A 78 6.62 -11.97 51.95
N GLY A 79 7.91 -12.18 51.71
CA GLY A 79 8.51 -12.20 50.35
C GLY A 79 8.40 -10.97 49.43
N GLY A 80 8.61 -9.74 49.89
CA GLY A 80 8.66 -8.56 49.01
C GLY A 80 9.99 -8.38 48.26
N TYR A 81 10.05 -8.69 46.96
CA TYR A 81 11.22 -8.41 46.10
C TYR A 81 11.33 -6.92 45.71
N GLY A 82 11.78 -6.10 46.66
CA GLY A 82 12.03 -4.67 46.46
C GLY A 82 13.27 -4.37 45.60
N ARG A 83 13.15 -3.41 44.68
CA ARG A 83 14.30 -2.88 43.92
C ARG A 83 15.22 -2.07 44.83
N GLY A 84 16.43 -2.57 45.11
CA GLY A 84 17.47 -1.88 45.87
C GLY A 84 18.66 -1.46 45.02
N ARG A 85 19.08 -0.19 45.10
CA ARG A 85 20.35 0.30 44.51
C ARG A 85 21.49 0.12 45.52
N SER A 86 22.69 -0.26 45.08
CA SER A 86 23.91 0.57 45.20
C SER A 86 25.16 -0.21 44.75
N SER A 87 26.16 0.50 44.26
CA SER A 87 27.51 -0.05 44.02
C SER A 87 28.32 -0.09 45.32
N PHE A 88 29.09 -1.16 45.57
CA PHE A 88 30.31 -1.07 46.36
C PHE A 88 31.37 -2.09 45.88
N ARG A 89 32.64 -1.85 46.26
CA ARG A 89 33.83 -2.52 45.71
C ARG A 89 34.09 -3.89 46.37
N GLY A 90 34.58 -4.85 45.58
CA GLY A 90 35.21 -6.08 46.06
C GLY A 90 36.23 -6.59 45.05
N SER A 91 37.52 -6.52 45.37
CA SER A 91 38.63 -7.01 44.54
C SER A 91 39.21 -8.29 45.14
N TYR A 92 39.74 -9.22 44.35
CA TYR A 92 41.07 -9.82 44.61
C TYR A 92 41.61 -10.69 43.46
N ARG A 93 42.97 -10.75 43.36
CA ARG A 93 43.82 -11.55 42.43
C ARG A 93 43.76 -11.06 40.97
N GLY A 94 44.85 -10.80 40.24
CA GLY A 94 46.31 -10.98 40.46
C GLY A 94 46.94 -11.66 39.21
N ARG A 95 48.19 -11.43 38.76
CA ARG A 95 49.37 -10.66 39.23
C ARG A 95 50.35 -10.48 38.02
N SER A 96 51.32 -9.55 38.13
CA SER A 96 52.42 -9.23 37.16
C SER A 96 52.05 -8.15 36.13
N GLY A 97 52.92 -7.20 35.74
CA GLY A 97 54.33 -6.94 36.15
C GLY A 97 54.70 -5.44 36.06
N ARG A 98 55.87 -5.03 36.57
CA ARG A 98 56.33 -3.61 36.64
C ARG A 98 57.30 -3.22 35.52
N TYR A 99 57.15 -2.01 34.98
CA TYR A 99 58.17 -0.99 34.61
C TYR A 99 57.40 0.17 33.94
N GLY A 100 57.74 1.47 34.04
CA GLY A 100 58.75 2.19 34.83
C GLY A 100 58.35 3.67 34.96
N ASP A 101 59.11 4.49 35.72
CA ASP A 101 58.73 5.85 36.13
C ASP A 101 59.15 6.97 35.15
N ARG A 102 58.30 8.02 35.05
CA ARG A 102 58.53 9.46 34.72
C ARG A 102 57.22 10.07 34.18
N GLY A 103 56.75 11.27 34.55
CA GLY A 103 57.29 12.31 35.43
C GLY A 103 57.47 13.64 34.69
N GLY A 104 56.61 14.64 34.94
CA GLY A 104 56.75 15.99 34.35
C GLY A 104 55.46 16.82 34.29
N ASP A 105 55.22 17.67 35.29
CA ASP A 105 54.15 18.68 35.31
C ASP A 105 54.40 19.88 34.37
N ARG A 106 53.31 20.52 33.92
CA ARG A 106 53.27 21.99 33.71
C ARG A 106 51.85 22.59 33.62
N ASP A 107 51.43 23.12 34.76
CA ASP A 107 50.69 24.37 34.99
C ASP A 107 50.87 25.48 33.91
N MET A 108 50.01 26.51 33.73
CA MET A 108 48.80 26.98 34.46
C MET A 108 48.06 28.10 33.68
N ASN A 109 46.86 28.52 34.18
CA ASN A 109 46.24 29.88 34.05
C ASN A 109 45.72 30.35 32.65
N ARG A 110 44.79 31.30 32.44
CA ARG A 110 43.76 32.15 33.16
C ARG A 110 42.86 32.77 32.05
N ARG A 111 41.64 33.35 32.19
CA ARG A 111 40.56 33.58 33.21
C ARG A 111 39.28 33.83 32.38
N SER A 112 38.11 33.23 32.66
CA SER A 112 37.10 33.59 33.70
C SER A 112 36.39 34.96 33.56
N ASN A 113 35.19 34.96 32.96
CA ASN A 113 33.94 35.55 33.49
C ASN A 113 32.76 34.85 32.76
N ARG A 114 31.62 34.43 33.35
CA ARG A 114 30.70 35.03 34.34
C ARG A 114 29.90 36.20 33.71
N GLY A 115 28.59 36.08 33.47
CA GLY A 115 27.66 34.94 33.58
C GLY A 115 26.20 35.41 33.46
N GLY A 116 25.26 34.54 33.07
CA GLY A 116 23.85 34.92 32.91
C GLY A 116 22.89 33.74 32.95
N ARG A 117 21.80 33.86 33.71
CA ARG A 117 20.67 32.91 33.72
C ARG A 117 19.60 33.41 32.76
N GLY A 118 19.33 32.68 31.69
CA GLY A 118 18.20 32.89 30.79
C GLY A 118 17.41 31.59 30.62
N SER A 119 16.08 31.66 30.55
CA SER A 119 15.24 30.47 30.46
C SER A 119 15.24 29.89 29.05
N SER A 120 15.61 28.62 28.91
CA SER A 120 15.08 27.76 27.84
C SER A 120 15.05 26.30 28.26
N ARG A 121 13.91 25.88 28.84
CA ARG A 121 13.51 24.47 28.96
C ARG A 121 12.54 24.06 27.83
N GLY A 122 12.66 24.67 26.65
CA GLY A 122 11.89 24.31 25.46
C GLY A 122 12.73 23.43 24.52
N GLY A 123 12.55 22.10 24.55
CA GLY A 123 13.37 21.21 23.70
C GLY A 123 13.24 19.70 23.90
N ARG A 124 12.13 19.19 24.46
CA ARG A 124 11.90 17.73 24.63
C ARG A 124 10.45 17.26 24.38
N SER A 125 9.64 18.02 23.63
CA SER A 125 8.23 17.66 23.37
C SER A 125 8.03 16.82 22.10
N ASN A 126 8.76 17.12 21.01
CA ASN A 126 8.50 16.57 19.66
C ASN A 126 8.75 15.06 19.49
N TYR A 127 9.22 14.37 20.53
CA TYR A 127 9.39 12.91 20.52
C TYR A 127 8.15 12.13 20.98
N ARG A 128 7.11 12.78 21.51
CA ARG A 128 5.86 12.10 21.92
C ARG A 128 4.78 12.08 20.84
N SER A 129 4.43 13.22 20.23
CA SER A 129 3.45 13.25 19.11
C SER A 129 3.78 12.26 18.00
N ARG A 130 5.06 12.18 17.60
CA ARG A 130 5.54 11.36 16.47
C ARG A 130 5.46 9.83 16.65
N TRP A 131 4.92 9.36 17.78
CA TRP A 131 4.58 7.95 18.02
C TRP A 131 3.06 7.68 17.94
N GLU A 132 2.23 8.70 18.10
CA GLU A 132 0.76 8.62 18.06
C GLU A 132 0.24 8.73 16.62
N ASP A 133 0.89 9.53 15.77
CA ASP A 133 0.65 9.61 14.30
C ASP A 133 0.55 8.23 13.64
N ARG A 134 1.31 7.25 14.14
CA ARG A 134 1.41 5.89 13.60
C ARG A 134 0.12 5.07 13.72
N ARG A 135 -0.93 5.61 14.35
CA ARG A 135 -2.26 4.99 14.49
C ARG A 135 -3.39 5.82 13.86
N ASN A 136 -3.07 6.98 13.30
CA ASN A 136 -4.08 8.01 12.95
C ASN A 136 -4.06 8.43 11.48
N ILE A 137 -3.30 7.74 10.62
CA ILE A 137 -3.50 7.78 9.16
C ILE A 137 -4.70 6.88 8.86
N GLN A 138 -5.88 7.48 8.84
CA GLN A 138 -7.12 6.86 8.37
C GLN A 138 -7.05 6.78 6.83
N ARG A 139 -6.96 5.55 6.31
CA ARG A 139 -6.96 5.28 4.86
C ARG A 139 -8.37 5.13 4.33
N GLU A 140 -8.53 5.46 3.06
CA GLU A 140 -9.76 5.32 2.29
C GLU A 140 -10.02 3.86 1.91
N SER A 141 -11.29 3.47 1.83
CA SER A 141 -11.69 2.20 1.24
C SER A 141 -11.59 2.30 -0.29
N SER A 142 -11.32 1.20 -1.00
CA SER A 142 -11.35 1.20 -2.47
C SER A 142 -12.77 1.22 -3.06
N VAL A 143 -13.75 0.90 -2.22
CA VAL A 143 -15.18 0.85 -2.50
C VAL A 143 -15.96 1.18 -1.23
N GLU A 144 -17.09 1.87 -1.34
CA GLU A 144 -18.00 2.07 -0.20
C GLU A 144 -18.89 0.83 -0.01
N VAL A 145 -19.17 0.45 1.24
CA VAL A 145 -19.96 -0.75 1.55
C VAL A 145 -21.43 -0.35 1.60
N GLY A 146 -22.21 -0.80 0.62
CA GLY A 146 -23.65 -0.53 0.51
C GLY A 146 -24.46 -1.07 1.69
N THR A 147 -25.67 -0.55 1.87
CA THR A 147 -26.55 -0.84 3.02
C THR A 147 -27.12 -2.26 3.06
N GLU A 148 -27.06 -2.93 1.93
CA GLU A 148 -27.63 -4.24 1.58
C GLU A 148 -26.55 -5.30 1.35
N TRP A 149 -25.28 -4.90 1.41
CA TRP A 149 -24.13 -5.82 1.39
C TRP A 149 -24.10 -6.72 2.62
N VAL A 150 -24.20 -8.03 2.43
CA VAL A 150 -24.18 -9.01 3.52
C VAL A 150 -22.77 -9.55 3.71
N GLN A 151 -22.14 -9.27 4.85
CA GLN A 151 -20.81 -9.81 5.17
C GLN A 151 -20.89 -11.32 5.43
N LEU A 152 -20.31 -12.13 4.54
CA LEU A 152 -20.31 -13.59 4.60
C LEU A 152 -19.18 -14.14 5.48
N GLU A 153 -17.94 -13.65 5.30
CA GLU A 153 -16.76 -14.17 6.01
C GLU A 153 -15.71 -13.07 6.26
N GLU A 154 -14.95 -13.17 7.36
CA GLU A 154 -13.83 -12.26 7.69
C GLU A 154 -12.55 -13.05 7.98
N LEU A 155 -11.57 -12.95 7.07
CA LEU A 155 -10.29 -13.64 7.09
C LEU A 155 -9.18 -12.71 7.62
N THR A 156 -8.70 -12.95 8.83
CA THR A 156 -7.63 -12.12 9.42
C THR A 156 -6.25 -12.43 8.83
N SER A 157 -5.40 -11.42 8.64
CA SER A 157 -4.02 -11.63 8.16
C SER A 157 -3.19 -12.54 9.10
N ASN A 158 -3.56 -12.63 10.38
CA ASN A 158 -2.97 -13.54 11.38
C ASN A 158 -3.39 -15.01 11.24
N ALA A 159 -4.49 -15.29 10.52
CA ALA A 159 -4.83 -16.63 10.06
C ALA A 159 -4.15 -16.91 8.72
N LEU A 160 -4.34 -16.02 7.74
CA LEU A 160 -3.80 -16.15 6.38
C LEU A 160 -2.27 -16.38 6.35
N SER A 161 -1.51 -15.70 7.20
CA SER A 161 -0.04 -15.86 7.31
C SER A 161 0.44 -17.22 7.87
N LYS A 162 -0.47 -18.06 8.38
CA LYS A 162 -0.17 -19.41 8.89
C LYS A 162 -0.57 -20.53 7.93
N LEU A 163 -1.37 -20.22 6.91
CA LEU A 163 -1.79 -21.18 5.90
C LEU A 163 -0.58 -21.71 5.12
N SER A 164 -0.64 -22.97 4.70
CA SER A 164 0.39 -23.58 3.87
C SER A 164 -0.23 -24.68 3.04
N TYR A 165 -0.17 -24.55 1.72
CA TYR A 165 -0.67 -25.52 0.76
C TYR A 165 0.33 -25.71 -0.39
N LYS A 166 0.17 -26.80 -1.15
CA LYS A 166 0.92 -27.04 -2.38
C LYS A 166 -0.04 -27.62 -3.41
N PRO A 167 -0.24 -26.99 -4.58
CA PRO A 167 -1.07 -27.53 -5.65
C PRO A 167 -0.65 -28.94 -6.06
N VAL A 168 -1.61 -29.69 -6.62
CA VAL A 168 -1.40 -31.06 -7.09
C VAL A 168 -0.45 -31.06 -8.30
N THR A 169 -0.68 -30.15 -9.25
CA THR A 169 0.15 -29.97 -10.46
C THR A 169 1.01 -28.70 -10.41
N SER A 170 2.16 -28.74 -11.09
CA SER A 170 2.85 -27.53 -11.54
C SER A 170 2.10 -26.92 -12.71
N GLY A 171 2.01 -25.59 -12.79
CA GLY A 171 1.19 -24.91 -13.78
C GLY A 171 1.44 -25.35 -15.23
N GLU A 172 0.41 -25.88 -15.88
CA GLU A 172 0.45 -26.34 -17.26
C GLU A 172 0.04 -25.20 -18.19
N THR A 173 0.76 -24.96 -19.28
CA THR A 173 0.36 -23.97 -20.30
C THR A 173 -0.68 -24.58 -21.22
N ILE A 174 -1.84 -23.93 -21.34
CA ILE A 174 -2.91 -24.28 -22.29
C ILE A 174 -2.58 -23.70 -23.67
N THR A 175 -2.30 -22.40 -23.72
CA THR A 175 -1.89 -21.68 -24.94
C THR A 175 -1.08 -20.43 -24.59
N THR A 176 -0.34 -19.89 -25.56
CA THR A 176 0.33 -18.59 -25.46
C THR A 176 0.05 -17.77 -26.71
N CYS A 177 -0.30 -16.50 -26.51
CA CYS A 177 -0.84 -15.60 -27.53
C CYS A 177 -0.03 -14.28 -27.55
N GLY A 178 0.04 -13.60 -28.69
CA GLY A 178 0.67 -12.27 -28.81
C GLY A 178 2.13 -12.26 -29.23
N VAL A 179 2.85 -11.20 -28.85
CA VAL A 179 4.18 -10.85 -29.38
C VAL A 179 5.14 -10.52 -28.25
N LEU A 180 6.23 -11.28 -28.13
CA LEU A 180 7.18 -11.17 -27.03
C LEU A 180 8.48 -10.48 -27.50
N PRO A 181 8.75 -9.23 -27.12
CA PRO A 181 9.90 -8.48 -27.60
C PRO A 181 11.21 -8.89 -26.88
N TYR A 182 12.34 -8.87 -27.59
CA TYR A 182 13.63 -9.22 -26.99
C TYR A 182 14.26 -8.06 -26.21
N VAL A 183 14.85 -8.34 -25.05
CA VAL A 183 15.49 -7.33 -24.18
C VAL A 183 16.71 -6.68 -24.83
N ASP A 184 16.77 -5.34 -24.76
CA ASP A 184 17.89 -4.53 -25.25
C ASP A 184 19.10 -4.58 -24.28
N ARG A 185 20.16 -5.28 -24.69
CA ARG A 185 21.43 -5.39 -23.96
C ARG A 185 22.21 -4.07 -23.82
N THR A 186 21.76 -2.94 -24.37
CA THR A 186 22.37 -1.63 -24.04
C THR A 186 22.10 -1.23 -22.58
N LEU A 187 21.04 -1.75 -21.96
CA LEU A 187 20.69 -1.47 -20.57
C LEU A 187 21.77 -1.90 -19.56
N ASP A 188 22.53 -2.97 -19.84
CA ASP A 188 23.60 -3.46 -18.96
C ASP A 188 24.73 -2.43 -18.71
N LYS A 189 24.77 -1.35 -19.51
CA LYS A 189 25.73 -0.24 -19.43
C LYS A 189 25.22 0.95 -18.62
N ILE A 190 23.96 0.93 -18.16
CA ILE A 190 23.35 1.99 -17.35
C ILE A 190 23.81 1.84 -15.90
N THR A 191 24.28 2.93 -15.30
CA THR A 191 24.75 3.00 -13.91
C THR A 191 24.31 4.31 -13.29
N ALA A 192 24.37 4.45 -11.96
CA ALA A 192 23.94 5.68 -11.30
C ALA A 192 24.81 6.90 -11.70
N LYS A 193 26.06 6.63 -12.12
CA LYS A 193 27.00 7.62 -12.68
C LYS A 193 26.79 7.90 -14.18
N ASN A 194 26.12 7.01 -14.91
CA ASN A 194 25.81 7.15 -16.34
C ASN A 194 24.33 6.78 -16.58
N PRO A 195 23.38 7.63 -16.10
CA PRO A 195 21.95 7.34 -16.18
C PRO A 195 21.38 7.61 -17.58
N ARG A 196 20.35 6.85 -17.97
CA ARG A 196 19.62 7.02 -19.24
C ARG A 196 18.29 7.75 -18.97
N PRO A 197 17.96 8.86 -19.63
CA PRO A 197 16.63 9.47 -19.52
C PRO A 197 15.53 8.47 -19.91
N LEU A 198 14.50 8.35 -19.08
CA LEU A 198 13.32 7.55 -19.42
C LEU A 198 12.50 8.34 -20.46
N ARG A 199 12.13 7.69 -21.55
CA ARG A 199 11.26 8.28 -22.59
C ARG A 199 9.82 7.85 -22.34
N LYS A 200 8.88 8.76 -22.59
CA LYS A 200 7.46 8.44 -22.65
C LYS A 200 7.20 7.62 -23.93
N SER A 201 6.36 6.59 -23.85
CA SER A 201 5.84 5.83 -24.98
C SER A 201 4.38 6.22 -25.22
N THR A 202 3.94 6.08 -26.47
CA THR A 202 2.55 6.25 -26.93
C THR A 202 2.01 4.85 -27.24
N THR A 203 1.91 4.02 -26.21
CA THR A 203 1.71 2.58 -26.36
C THR A 203 0.79 2.12 -25.24
N GLU A 204 -0.41 1.68 -25.60
CA GLU A 204 -1.43 1.30 -24.64
C GLU A 204 -1.32 -0.16 -24.20
N TYR A 205 -1.74 -0.39 -22.96
CA TYR A 205 -1.75 -1.68 -22.28
C TYR A 205 -3.22 -2.06 -22.03
N PRO A 206 -3.79 -3.05 -22.76
CA PRO A 206 -5.17 -3.49 -22.56
C PRO A 206 -5.41 -3.90 -21.10
N ARG A 207 -6.48 -3.36 -20.49
CA ARG A 207 -6.82 -3.58 -19.06
C ARG A 207 -7.96 -4.58 -18.85
N VAL A 208 -8.30 -5.35 -19.87
CA VAL A 208 -9.38 -6.35 -19.91
C VAL A 208 -9.36 -7.27 -18.68
N THR A 209 -10.51 -7.45 -18.02
CA THR A 209 -10.66 -8.31 -16.84
C THR A 209 -10.72 -9.82 -17.21
N THR A 210 -11.36 -10.66 -16.41
CA THR A 210 -11.45 -12.12 -16.58
C THR A 210 -12.68 -12.55 -17.39
N THR A 211 -13.85 -11.95 -17.13
CA THR A 211 -15.09 -12.24 -17.89
C THR A 211 -14.96 -11.92 -19.37
N ASP A 212 -14.31 -10.79 -19.68
CA ASP A 212 -14.31 -10.24 -21.04
C ASP A 212 -13.22 -10.86 -21.90
N ASP A 213 -12.25 -11.55 -21.29
CA ASP A 213 -11.19 -12.23 -21.98
C ASP A 213 -11.76 -13.33 -22.92
N PRO A 214 -11.62 -13.19 -24.25
CA PRO A 214 -12.26 -14.08 -25.22
C PRO A 214 -11.55 -15.44 -25.30
N VAL A 215 -10.39 -15.62 -24.67
CA VAL A 215 -9.69 -16.90 -24.52
C VAL A 215 -10.16 -17.59 -23.24
N ILE A 216 -10.30 -16.88 -22.12
CA ILE A 216 -10.90 -17.40 -20.89
C ILE A 216 -12.34 -17.86 -21.15
N ARG A 217 -13.16 -17.06 -21.85
CA ARG A 217 -14.52 -17.46 -22.24
C ARG A 217 -14.56 -18.77 -23.04
N LYS A 218 -13.58 -19.01 -23.94
CA LYS A 218 -13.46 -20.28 -24.69
C LYS A 218 -13.05 -21.45 -23.82
N ILE A 219 -12.10 -21.27 -22.90
CA ILE A 219 -11.64 -22.33 -21.96
C ILE A 219 -12.74 -22.67 -20.94
N ALA A 220 -13.46 -21.66 -20.45
CA ALA A 220 -14.63 -21.85 -19.59
C ALA A 220 -15.75 -22.61 -20.32
N ALA A 221 -15.97 -22.35 -21.62
CA ALA A 221 -16.95 -23.04 -22.44
C ALA A 221 -16.56 -24.50 -22.77
N SER A 222 -15.27 -24.83 -22.91
CA SER A 222 -14.83 -26.22 -23.10
C SER A 222 -14.92 -27.07 -21.82
N GLY A 223 -15.09 -26.43 -20.66
CA GLY A 223 -15.14 -27.10 -19.36
C GLY A 223 -13.77 -27.34 -18.72
N GLU A 224 -12.69 -26.83 -19.31
CA GLU A 224 -11.32 -26.95 -18.77
C GLU A 224 -11.03 -25.95 -17.64
N GLY A 225 -11.82 -25.98 -16.56
CA GLY A 225 -11.57 -25.19 -15.36
C GLY A 225 -12.81 -24.96 -14.50
N SER A 226 -12.57 -24.68 -13.21
CA SER A 226 -13.61 -24.33 -12.24
C SER A 226 -13.44 -22.91 -11.67
N VAL A 227 -12.21 -22.37 -11.63
CA VAL A 227 -11.92 -20.99 -11.18
C VAL A 227 -11.15 -20.27 -12.27
N PHE A 228 -11.57 -19.06 -12.65
CA PHE A 228 -10.97 -18.25 -13.70
C PHE A 228 -10.53 -16.89 -13.14
N ALA A 229 -9.37 -16.39 -13.55
CA ALA A 229 -8.81 -15.13 -13.07
C ALA A 229 -7.75 -14.54 -14.04
N THR A 230 -7.33 -13.30 -13.80
CA THR A 230 -6.02 -12.81 -14.27
C THR A 230 -4.90 -13.12 -13.26
N GLY A 231 -3.67 -13.24 -13.74
CA GLY A 231 -2.49 -13.45 -12.88
C GLY A 231 -2.24 -12.31 -11.90
N ALA A 232 -2.66 -11.08 -12.23
CA ALA A 232 -2.60 -9.91 -11.35
C ALA A 232 -3.57 -10.06 -10.15
N ILE A 233 -4.80 -10.52 -10.40
CA ILE A 233 -5.82 -10.77 -9.36
C ILE A 233 -5.37 -11.93 -8.44
N LEU A 234 -4.87 -13.03 -9.01
CA LEU A 234 -4.30 -14.12 -8.21
C LEU A 234 -3.10 -13.66 -7.37
N ALA A 235 -2.19 -12.86 -7.93
CA ALA A 235 -1.04 -12.32 -7.22
C ALA A 235 -1.42 -11.35 -6.09
N LEU A 236 -2.51 -10.59 -6.26
CA LEU A 236 -3.06 -9.72 -5.23
C LEU A 236 -3.61 -10.53 -4.03
N ILE A 237 -4.42 -11.56 -4.31
CA ILE A 237 -4.95 -12.48 -3.28
C ILE A 237 -3.80 -13.23 -2.58
N MET A 238 -2.83 -13.77 -3.32
CA MET A 238 -1.64 -14.43 -2.77
C MET A 238 -0.78 -13.51 -1.88
N ALA A 239 -0.88 -12.18 -2.03
CA ALA A 239 -0.10 -11.19 -1.30
C ALA A 239 -0.85 -10.52 -0.12
N VAL A 240 -2.13 -10.85 0.12
CA VAL A 240 -3.02 -10.21 1.14
C VAL A 240 -2.31 -9.85 2.46
N PRO A 241 -1.55 -10.73 3.14
CA PRO A 241 -0.97 -10.43 4.46
C PRO A 241 0.12 -9.34 4.45
N ARG A 242 0.57 -8.90 3.27
CA ARG A 242 1.54 -7.80 3.09
C ARG A 242 0.89 -6.48 2.66
N SER A 243 -0.35 -6.53 2.18
CA SER A 243 -1.09 -5.37 1.73
C SER A 243 -1.59 -4.55 2.92
N VAL A 244 -1.37 -3.24 2.86
CA VAL A 244 -1.81 -2.26 3.86
C VAL A 244 -2.98 -1.45 3.30
N GLN A 245 -2.92 -1.04 2.04
CA GLN A 245 -3.99 -0.28 1.40
C GLN A 245 -5.25 -1.13 1.18
N SER A 246 -6.37 -0.47 0.85
CA SER A 246 -7.60 -1.14 0.45
C SER A 246 -7.58 -1.50 -1.04
N TRP A 247 -8.30 -2.55 -1.39
CA TRP A 247 -8.60 -2.99 -2.74
C TRP A 247 -9.79 -3.97 -2.68
N ASP A 248 -10.48 -4.08 -3.81
CA ASP A 248 -11.60 -4.98 -4.05
C ASP A 248 -11.31 -5.91 -5.25
N VAL A 249 -11.91 -7.09 -5.21
CA VAL A 249 -12.00 -8.05 -6.31
C VAL A 249 -13.45 -8.55 -6.35
N ILE A 250 -14.08 -8.46 -7.52
CA ILE A 250 -15.41 -9.02 -7.76
C ILE A 250 -15.29 -10.54 -7.89
N VAL A 251 -16.26 -11.25 -7.33
CA VAL A 251 -16.40 -12.70 -7.40
C VAL A 251 -17.79 -13.01 -7.94
N GLN A 252 -17.87 -13.70 -9.07
CA GLN A 252 -19.15 -14.20 -9.61
C GLN A 252 -19.13 -15.72 -9.60
N ARG A 253 -20.21 -16.35 -9.10
CA ARG A 253 -20.38 -17.80 -9.15
C ARG A 253 -21.44 -18.16 -10.19
N ILE A 254 -21.06 -18.77 -11.31
CA ILE A 254 -21.95 -19.05 -12.45
C ILE A 254 -21.71 -20.46 -12.97
N GLY A 255 -22.74 -21.32 -12.96
CA GLY A 255 -22.67 -22.68 -13.53
C GLY A 255 -21.67 -23.58 -12.81
N GLY A 256 -21.53 -23.42 -11.49
CA GLY A 256 -20.53 -24.10 -10.65
C GLY A 256 -19.10 -23.55 -10.76
N LYS A 257 -18.88 -22.50 -11.56
CA LYS A 257 -17.56 -21.89 -11.79
C LYS A 257 -17.45 -20.56 -11.04
N LEU A 258 -16.24 -20.21 -10.59
CA LEU A 258 -15.93 -18.89 -10.05
C LEU A 258 -15.17 -18.07 -11.09
N PHE A 259 -15.58 -16.83 -11.28
CA PHE A 259 -14.86 -15.80 -12.02
C PHE A 259 -14.38 -14.75 -11.02
N LEU A 260 -13.10 -14.37 -11.10
CA LEU A 260 -12.46 -13.38 -10.23
C LEU A 260 -12.05 -12.18 -11.08
N ASP A 261 -12.69 -11.04 -10.83
CA ASP A 261 -12.67 -9.87 -11.71
C ASP A 261 -12.27 -8.60 -10.96
N LYS A 262 -11.83 -7.60 -11.72
CA LYS A 262 -11.60 -6.23 -11.23
C LYS A 262 -12.66 -5.31 -11.83
N ARG A 263 -13.03 -4.27 -11.11
CA ARG A 263 -13.64 -3.07 -11.72
C ARG A 263 -12.59 -2.34 -12.54
N ASP A 264 -13.03 -1.54 -13.50
CA ASP A 264 -12.15 -0.54 -14.10
C ASP A 264 -11.87 0.62 -13.14
N GLY A 265 -10.80 1.36 -13.41
CA GLY A 265 -10.19 2.28 -12.44
C GLY A 265 -9.60 1.63 -11.17
N SER A 266 -9.79 0.32 -10.94
CA SER A 266 -9.45 -0.33 -9.67
C SER A 266 -7.96 -0.33 -9.33
N MET A 267 -7.66 -0.28 -8.03
CA MET A 267 -6.31 -0.35 -7.46
C MET A 267 -5.54 -1.65 -7.77
N VAL A 268 -6.20 -2.62 -8.42
CA VAL A 268 -5.54 -3.78 -9.05
C VAL A 268 -4.52 -3.33 -10.09
N ASP A 269 -4.86 -2.40 -10.98
CA ASP A 269 -4.00 -1.94 -12.09
C ASP A 269 -2.89 -0.96 -11.64
N TYR A 270 -3.03 -0.36 -10.46
CA TYR A 270 -2.15 0.69 -9.98
C TYR A 270 -0.97 0.18 -9.13
N VAL A 271 0.21 0.75 -9.40
CA VAL A 271 1.47 0.36 -8.76
C VAL A 271 1.67 1.14 -7.45
N THR A 272 1.36 0.53 -6.30
CA THR A 272 1.46 1.19 -4.99
C THR A 272 2.88 1.69 -4.68
N VAL A 273 3.02 2.82 -3.99
CA VAL A 273 4.33 3.42 -3.65
C VAL A 273 4.47 3.61 -2.15
N ASN A 274 5.54 3.04 -1.57
CA ASN A 274 5.88 3.13 -0.15
C ASN A 274 4.75 2.68 0.82
N GLU A 275 3.85 1.82 0.34
CA GLU A 275 2.69 1.26 1.05
C GLU A 275 3.03 0.68 2.43
N THR A 276 4.19 0.03 2.57
CA THR A 276 4.65 -0.63 3.80
C THR A 276 5.78 0.14 4.50
N SER A 277 6.01 1.39 4.12
CA SER A 277 6.97 2.31 4.77
C SER A 277 6.55 2.63 6.22
N HIS A 278 7.49 3.16 7.01
CA HIS A 278 7.12 3.82 8.27
C HIS A 278 6.45 5.17 8.03
N ASP A 279 6.95 5.91 7.04
CA ASP A 279 6.38 7.14 6.53
C ASP A 279 5.83 6.80 5.12
N ALA A 280 4.60 6.32 5.10
CA ALA A 280 3.86 6.04 3.88
C ALA A 280 3.19 7.33 3.35
N PRO A 281 2.95 7.47 2.03
CA PRO A 281 2.16 8.57 1.49
C PRO A 281 0.79 8.70 2.16
N LYS A 282 0.27 9.92 2.27
CA LYS A 282 -1.12 10.17 2.68
C LYS A 282 -2.04 10.10 1.45
N ASP A 283 -3.29 9.75 1.67
CA ASP A 283 -4.32 9.81 0.63
C ASP A 283 -4.68 11.28 0.31
N GLU A 284 -4.97 11.58 -0.97
CA GLU A 284 -4.94 12.93 -1.55
C GLU A 284 -5.89 13.93 -0.87
N LYS A 285 -7.06 13.48 -0.40
CA LYS A 285 -8.03 14.32 0.35
C LYS A 285 -7.49 14.87 1.68
N ASN A 286 -6.34 14.35 2.17
CA ASN A 286 -5.64 14.80 3.38
C ASN A 286 -4.47 15.77 3.10
N LEU A 287 -4.34 16.25 1.86
CA LEU A 287 -3.22 17.08 1.36
C LEU A 287 -3.74 18.33 0.66
N THR A 288 -2.91 19.37 0.59
CA THR A 288 -3.19 20.59 -0.18
C THR A 288 -1.92 21.14 -0.82
N GLY A 289 -2.06 21.84 -1.95
CA GLY A 289 -0.96 22.48 -2.68
C GLY A 289 0.18 21.51 -3.02
N ASP A 290 1.42 21.95 -2.79
CA ASP A 290 2.64 21.24 -3.19
C ASP A 290 2.82 19.85 -2.55
N GLU A 291 2.06 19.46 -1.51
CA GLU A 291 2.13 18.08 -0.98
C GLU A 291 1.42 17.06 -1.89
N VAL A 292 0.46 17.49 -2.73
CA VAL A 292 -0.40 16.61 -3.55
C VAL A 292 0.39 15.76 -4.56
N ILE A 293 1.50 16.28 -5.11
CA ILE A 293 2.41 15.55 -6.02
C ILE A 293 3.05 14.29 -5.39
N ASN A 294 2.95 14.16 -4.06
CA ASN A 294 3.42 13.02 -3.28
C ASN A 294 2.27 12.32 -2.53
N SER A 295 1.02 12.50 -2.95
CA SER A 295 -0.12 11.71 -2.45
C SER A 295 0.00 10.24 -2.85
N PHE A 296 -0.73 9.36 -2.16
CA PHE A 296 -0.79 7.94 -2.53
C PHE A 296 -1.32 7.72 -3.95
N GLN A 297 -2.40 8.43 -4.32
CA GLN A 297 -3.04 8.37 -5.64
C GLN A 297 -2.10 8.87 -6.74
N SER A 298 -1.55 10.07 -6.60
CA SER A 298 -0.65 10.69 -7.58
C SER A 298 0.65 9.91 -7.75
N LEU A 299 1.26 9.39 -6.67
CA LEU A 299 2.45 8.53 -6.76
C LEU A 299 2.14 7.18 -7.41
N SER A 300 0.94 6.61 -7.22
CA SER A 300 0.55 5.35 -7.86
C SER A 300 0.29 5.53 -9.35
N LYS A 301 -0.38 6.63 -9.75
CA LYS A 301 -0.55 7.04 -11.16
C LYS A 301 0.81 7.32 -11.83
N GLU A 302 1.77 7.93 -11.13
CA GLU A 302 3.16 8.09 -11.62
C GLU A 302 3.88 6.75 -11.75
N ALA A 303 3.77 5.86 -10.76
CA ALA A 303 4.48 4.58 -10.74
C ALA A 303 4.01 3.59 -11.81
N THR A 304 2.70 3.53 -12.11
CA THR A 304 2.17 2.75 -13.24
C THR A 304 2.77 3.26 -14.55
N LYS A 305 2.71 4.58 -14.79
CA LYS A 305 3.29 5.22 -15.98
C LYS A 305 4.81 5.03 -16.05
N ILE A 306 5.53 4.99 -14.93
CA ILE A 306 6.96 4.63 -14.91
C ILE A 306 7.19 3.17 -15.37
N ASN A 307 6.34 2.22 -14.98
CA ASN A 307 6.47 0.82 -15.35
C ASN A 307 6.23 0.60 -16.85
N GLU A 308 5.13 1.13 -17.38
CA GLU A 308 4.76 1.07 -18.81
C GLU A 308 5.88 1.65 -19.68
N ASN A 309 6.35 2.85 -19.34
CA ASN A 309 7.45 3.51 -20.04
C ASN A 309 8.79 2.77 -19.89
N PHE A 310 9.07 2.17 -18.73
CA PHE A 310 10.32 1.44 -18.51
C PHE A 310 10.36 0.16 -19.35
N THR A 311 9.29 -0.65 -19.34
CA THR A 311 9.22 -1.87 -20.16
C THR A 311 9.44 -1.55 -21.64
N GLN A 312 8.75 -0.54 -22.18
CA GLN A 312 8.95 -0.10 -23.59
C GLN A 312 10.32 0.57 -23.87
N ALA A 313 11.05 1.00 -22.84
CA ALA A 313 12.39 1.58 -22.98
C ALA A 313 13.54 0.57 -22.94
N VAL A 314 13.26 -0.70 -22.59
CA VAL A 314 14.28 -1.75 -22.38
C VAL A 314 14.10 -3.00 -23.25
N VAL A 315 13.06 -3.04 -24.09
CA VAL A 315 12.84 -4.09 -25.08
C VAL A 315 12.98 -3.55 -26.51
N SER A 316 13.26 -4.43 -27.47
CA SER A 316 13.38 -4.07 -28.88
C SER A 316 12.00 -3.88 -29.51
N LYS A 317 11.84 -2.80 -30.29
CA LYS A 317 10.61 -2.52 -31.05
C LYS A 317 10.51 -3.30 -32.37
N THR A 318 11.57 -3.99 -32.79
CA THR A 318 11.64 -4.69 -34.09
C THR A 318 12.15 -6.13 -34.00
N ASP A 319 12.98 -6.44 -32.99
CA ASP A 319 13.47 -7.80 -32.73
C ASP A 319 12.50 -8.47 -31.73
N VAL A 320 11.52 -9.20 -32.26
CA VAL A 320 10.42 -9.79 -31.49
C VAL A 320 10.19 -11.25 -31.87
N PHE A 321 9.73 -12.05 -30.91
CA PHE A 321 9.15 -13.37 -31.15
C PHE A 321 7.63 -13.23 -31.30
N LYS A 322 7.01 -14.00 -32.19
CA LYS A 322 5.55 -14.03 -32.38
C LYS A 322 5.03 -15.43 -32.08
N TYR A 323 4.02 -15.53 -31.23
CA TYR A 323 3.32 -16.79 -31.02
C TYR A 323 2.35 -17.08 -32.20
N PRO A 324 1.88 -18.34 -32.36
CA PRO A 324 0.94 -18.69 -33.43
C PRO A 324 -0.40 -17.94 -33.32
N GLU A 325 -0.88 -17.75 -32.10
CA GLU A 325 -2.08 -16.95 -31.79
C GLU A 325 -1.71 -15.47 -31.65
N GLY A 326 -2.52 -14.58 -32.22
CA GLY A 326 -2.34 -13.13 -32.13
C GLY A 326 -2.57 -12.55 -30.73
N ASN A 327 -2.43 -11.24 -30.55
CA ASN A 327 -2.89 -10.58 -29.33
C ASN A 327 -4.44 -10.63 -29.31
N PRO A 328 -5.10 -11.27 -28.32
CA PRO A 328 -6.56 -11.35 -28.26
C PRO A 328 -7.24 -10.02 -27.90
N PHE A 329 -6.45 -8.99 -27.53
CA PHE A 329 -6.88 -7.64 -27.17
C PHE A 329 -6.27 -6.59 -28.10
N ALA A 330 -6.06 -6.93 -29.38
CA ALA A 330 -5.48 -6.01 -30.35
C ALA A 330 -6.43 -4.85 -30.71
N ASP A 331 -7.73 -5.11 -30.66
CA ASP A 331 -8.80 -4.18 -31.03
C ASP A 331 -9.39 -3.44 -29.80
N GLU A 332 -8.91 -3.76 -28.59
CA GLU A 332 -9.33 -3.19 -27.29
C GLU A 332 -8.60 -1.87 -26.94
N VAL A 333 -7.89 -1.28 -27.91
CA VAL A 333 -7.13 -0.03 -27.77
C VAL A 333 -7.16 0.76 -29.07
N GLU A 334 -7.39 2.07 -29.01
CA GLU A 334 -7.45 2.93 -30.19
C GLU A 334 -6.06 3.25 -30.79
N GLY A 335 -5.04 3.31 -29.94
CA GLY A 335 -3.69 3.71 -30.31
C GLY A 335 -2.81 2.55 -30.76
N THR A 336 -1.56 2.55 -30.30
CA THR A 336 -0.62 1.46 -30.64
C THR A 336 -0.60 0.42 -29.53
N PRO A 337 -1.11 -0.82 -29.74
CA PRO A 337 -1.08 -1.86 -28.72
C PRO A 337 0.36 -2.23 -28.35
N VAL A 338 0.56 -2.57 -27.08
CA VAL A 338 1.83 -3.07 -26.57
C VAL A 338 2.22 -4.42 -27.18
N ASN A 339 3.51 -4.57 -27.55
CA ASN A 339 4.12 -5.87 -27.77
C ASN A 339 4.25 -6.60 -26.43
N ILE A 340 3.25 -7.41 -26.11
CA ILE A 340 3.19 -8.30 -24.94
C ILE A 340 2.72 -9.69 -25.38
N ALA A 341 3.06 -10.72 -24.62
CA ALA A 341 2.47 -12.05 -24.79
C ALA A 341 1.71 -12.50 -23.55
N TYR A 342 0.58 -13.18 -23.78
CA TYR A 342 -0.32 -13.71 -22.75
C TYR A 342 -0.23 -15.22 -22.73
N ARG A 343 0.13 -15.80 -21.59
CA ARG A 343 0.27 -17.24 -21.37
C ARG A 343 -0.86 -17.73 -20.47
N TYR A 344 -1.78 -18.49 -21.04
CA TYR A 344 -2.91 -19.07 -20.33
C TYR A 344 -2.49 -20.39 -19.69
N ARG A 345 -2.67 -20.52 -18.37
CA ARG A 345 -2.19 -21.68 -17.61
C ARG A 345 -3.24 -22.23 -16.67
N LYS A 346 -3.16 -23.54 -16.39
CA LYS A 346 -3.99 -24.24 -15.41
C LYS A 346 -3.19 -24.86 -14.26
N TRP A 347 -3.80 -24.90 -13.08
CA TRP A 347 -3.31 -25.56 -11.88
C TRP A 347 -4.44 -26.36 -11.23
N SER A 348 -4.23 -27.65 -10.99
CA SER A 348 -5.11 -28.46 -10.15
C SER A 348 -4.83 -28.11 -8.69
N LEU A 349 -5.73 -27.36 -8.08
CA LEU A 349 -5.65 -26.94 -6.69
C LEU A 349 -6.10 -28.09 -5.78
N THR A 350 -7.20 -28.75 -6.12
CA THR A 350 -7.63 -30.03 -5.55
C THR A 350 -8.03 -30.96 -6.70
N ASP A 351 -8.56 -32.15 -6.39
CA ASP A 351 -9.09 -33.06 -7.41
C ASP A 351 -10.33 -32.46 -8.13
N ASP A 352 -11.14 -31.66 -7.42
CA ASP A 352 -12.33 -30.99 -7.97
C ASP A 352 -12.07 -29.55 -8.48
N ILE A 353 -11.07 -28.84 -7.91
CA ILE A 353 -10.83 -27.41 -8.19
C ILE A 353 -9.63 -27.26 -9.12
N THR A 354 -9.87 -26.76 -10.34
CA THR A 354 -8.84 -26.36 -11.30
C THR A 354 -8.92 -24.87 -11.58
N ILE A 355 -7.84 -24.16 -11.24
CA ILE A 355 -7.68 -22.73 -11.52
C ILE A 355 -7.11 -22.57 -12.93
N VAL A 356 -7.67 -21.67 -13.73
CA VAL A 356 -7.13 -21.15 -14.98
C VAL A 356 -6.83 -19.67 -14.82
N ALA A 357 -5.68 -19.19 -15.31
CA ALA A 357 -5.41 -17.77 -15.38
C ALA A 357 -4.61 -17.29 -16.59
N ARG A 358 -4.94 -16.08 -17.06
CA ARG A 358 -4.10 -15.31 -18.00
C ARG A 358 -2.88 -14.77 -17.26
N CYS A 359 -1.68 -15.16 -17.66
CA CYS A 359 -0.43 -14.60 -17.16
C CYS A 359 0.24 -13.74 -18.25
N GLU A 360 1.02 -12.75 -17.86
CA GLU A 360 1.66 -11.80 -18.77
C GLU A 360 3.17 -12.02 -18.87
N LEU A 361 3.72 -11.79 -20.07
CA LEU A 361 5.14 -11.92 -20.39
C LEU A 361 5.61 -10.60 -21.03
N ASP A 362 6.42 -9.83 -20.30
CA ASP A 362 6.84 -8.48 -20.71
C ASP A 362 7.93 -8.46 -21.80
N GLY A 363 8.70 -9.54 -21.92
CA GLY A 363 9.77 -9.69 -22.90
C GLY A 363 10.50 -11.03 -22.80
N ALA A 364 11.58 -11.19 -23.57
CA ALA A 364 12.42 -12.39 -23.52
C ALA A 364 13.92 -12.14 -23.75
N PHE A 365 14.73 -13.14 -23.39
CA PHE A 365 16.04 -13.35 -24.00
C PHE A 365 15.96 -14.40 -25.10
N LYS A 366 16.78 -14.25 -26.14
CA LYS A 366 17.05 -15.33 -27.10
C LYS A 366 17.68 -16.51 -26.37
N ALA A 367 17.18 -17.71 -26.65
CA ALA A 367 17.69 -18.95 -26.08
C ALA A 367 19.10 -19.28 -26.60
N SER A 368 19.71 -20.32 -26.01
CA SER A 368 21.09 -20.72 -26.34
C SER A 368 21.17 -21.52 -27.64
N ALA A 369 20.17 -22.36 -27.95
CA ALA A 369 19.96 -22.92 -29.27
C ALA A 369 18.93 -22.09 -30.05
N ALA A 370 18.96 -22.18 -31.39
CA ALA A 370 18.07 -21.42 -32.27
C ALA A 370 16.66 -22.04 -32.40
N GLU A 371 16.46 -23.26 -31.91
CA GLU A 371 15.21 -24.02 -31.97
C GLU A 371 14.45 -24.05 -30.62
N ASP A 372 15.10 -23.59 -29.54
CA ASP A 372 14.50 -23.47 -28.20
C ASP A 372 13.50 -22.30 -28.14
N GLU A 373 12.44 -22.42 -27.32
CA GLU A 373 11.57 -21.27 -27.00
C GLU A 373 12.36 -20.12 -26.35
N PRO A 374 12.00 -18.85 -26.65
CA PRO A 374 12.67 -17.70 -26.06
C PRO A 374 12.46 -17.66 -24.54
N LEU A 375 13.52 -17.36 -23.78
CA LEU A 375 13.51 -17.39 -22.32
C LEU A 375 12.73 -16.18 -21.77
N PRO A 376 11.51 -16.36 -21.21
CA PRO A 376 10.65 -15.24 -20.87
C PRO A 376 11.11 -14.53 -19.60
N ILE A 377 10.92 -13.22 -19.55
CA ILE A 377 11.25 -12.35 -18.43
C ILE A 377 10.06 -11.45 -18.08
N SER A 378 9.80 -11.28 -16.78
CA SER A 378 8.93 -10.18 -16.33
C SER A 378 9.77 -8.94 -16.01
N ILE A 379 9.28 -7.78 -16.44
CA ILE A 379 9.96 -6.49 -16.37
C ILE A 379 9.10 -5.52 -15.55
N ARG A 380 9.68 -5.01 -14.47
CA ARG A 380 9.03 -4.06 -13.55
C ARG A 380 10.01 -2.94 -13.16
N ALA A 381 9.51 -1.82 -12.67
CA ALA A 381 10.28 -0.62 -12.35
C ALA A 381 9.98 -0.13 -10.92
N LEU A 382 11.02 -0.13 -10.08
CA LEU A 382 11.02 0.56 -8.79
C LEU A 382 11.27 2.05 -9.02
N ASN A 383 10.51 2.89 -8.31
CA ASN A 383 10.49 4.34 -8.47
C ASN A 383 10.97 5.09 -7.22
N GLU A 384 11.95 5.98 -7.37
CA GLU A 384 12.40 6.94 -6.36
C GLU A 384 11.75 8.31 -6.60
N PHE A 385 10.96 8.76 -5.61
CA PHE A 385 10.48 10.13 -5.49
C PHE A 385 11.15 10.84 -4.31
N PHE A 386 11.04 12.17 -4.25
CA PHE A 386 11.59 12.96 -3.16
C PHE A 386 10.47 13.57 -2.32
N ASP A 387 10.46 13.26 -1.02
CA ASP A 387 9.65 13.92 0.00
C ASP A 387 10.55 14.78 0.90
N PRO A 388 10.35 16.12 0.95
CA PRO A 388 11.08 17.00 1.87
C PRO A 388 10.92 16.64 3.36
N ASN A 389 9.82 15.99 3.73
CA ASN A 389 9.45 15.69 5.12
C ASN A 389 9.93 14.30 5.60
N ALA A 390 10.49 13.47 4.71
CA ALA A 390 10.85 12.08 4.97
C ALA A 390 11.90 11.95 6.09
N ARG A 391 11.66 11.04 7.06
CA ARG A 391 12.61 10.80 8.17
C ARG A 391 13.96 10.23 7.70
N GLN A 392 13.97 9.57 6.55
CA GLN A 392 15.16 8.99 5.92
C GLN A 392 15.08 9.23 4.41
N PRO A 393 15.69 10.30 3.88
CA PRO A 393 15.68 10.56 2.44
C PRO A 393 16.42 9.45 1.69
N THR A 394 15.82 9.01 0.58
CA THR A 394 16.47 8.11 -0.37
C THR A 394 17.60 8.83 -1.10
N ASP A 395 18.56 8.04 -1.57
CA ASP A 395 19.64 8.51 -2.42
C ASP A 395 20.13 7.31 -3.23
N TRP A 396 19.40 6.96 -4.29
CA TRP A 396 19.84 5.91 -5.20
C TRP A 396 21.04 6.35 -6.03
N ARG A 397 21.20 7.65 -6.31
CA ARG A 397 22.31 8.17 -7.14
C ARG A 397 23.69 7.98 -6.48
N GLY A 398 23.81 8.16 -5.18
CA GLY A 398 25.04 7.86 -4.42
C GLY A 398 25.23 6.38 -4.09
N LYS A 399 24.13 5.62 -3.91
CA LYS A 399 24.17 4.28 -3.30
C LYS A 399 24.00 3.12 -4.27
N LEU A 400 23.35 3.29 -5.43
CA LEU A 400 23.01 2.17 -6.31
C LEU A 400 24.23 1.53 -7.00
N ASP A 401 25.38 2.19 -7.10
CA ASP A 401 26.62 1.57 -7.60
C ASP A 401 27.51 0.95 -6.51
N THR A 402 27.26 1.25 -5.23
CA THR A 402 28.15 0.87 -4.11
C THR A 402 27.48 0.03 -3.03
N GLN A 403 26.16 0.11 -2.89
CA GLN A 403 25.36 -0.44 -1.79
C GLN A 403 24.04 -1.05 -2.30
N ARG A 404 24.06 -1.73 -3.45
CA ARG A 404 22.88 -2.33 -4.12
C ARG A 404 21.95 -3.10 -3.18
N GLY A 405 22.52 -3.94 -2.32
CA GLY A 405 21.76 -4.71 -1.32
C GLY A 405 21.08 -3.86 -0.24
N ALA A 406 21.64 -2.70 0.13
CA ALA A 406 21.02 -1.80 1.10
C ALA A 406 19.88 -0.97 0.49
N VAL A 407 20.00 -0.59 -0.78
CA VAL A 407 18.90 0.00 -1.55
C VAL A 407 17.77 -1.02 -1.67
N LEU A 408 18.06 -2.23 -2.16
CA LEU A 408 17.06 -3.29 -2.29
C LEU A 408 16.40 -3.66 -0.94
N ALA A 409 17.15 -3.78 0.15
CA ALA A 409 16.59 -4.05 1.47
C ALA A 409 15.66 -2.93 1.99
N THR A 410 15.88 -1.69 1.55
CA THR A 410 14.98 -0.56 1.82
C THR A 410 13.68 -0.70 1.02
N GLU A 411 13.78 -1.08 -0.25
CA GLU A 411 12.61 -1.31 -1.11
C GLU A 411 11.78 -2.53 -0.69
N VAL A 412 12.42 -3.65 -0.33
CA VAL A 412 11.74 -4.84 0.21
C VAL A 412 10.97 -4.53 1.49
N LYS A 413 11.40 -3.53 2.26
CA LYS A 413 10.71 -3.05 3.47
C LYS A 413 9.58 -2.06 3.16
N ASN A 414 9.81 -1.08 2.27
CA ASN A 414 8.86 0.00 2.01
C ASN A 414 7.78 -0.38 0.98
N ASN A 415 8.08 -1.31 0.09
CA ASN A 415 7.25 -1.74 -1.05
C ASN A 415 6.96 -3.26 -0.98
N ALA A 416 6.77 -3.81 0.22
CA ALA A 416 6.72 -5.27 0.48
C ALA A 416 5.51 -5.97 -0.17
N SER A 417 4.38 -5.25 -0.30
CA SER A 417 3.16 -5.66 -0.99
C SER A 417 3.40 -5.76 -2.51
N LYS A 418 3.74 -4.62 -3.16
CA LYS A 418 4.14 -4.52 -4.57
C LYS A 418 5.17 -5.58 -4.99
N LEU A 419 6.26 -5.72 -4.25
CA LEU A 419 7.31 -6.70 -4.57
C LEU A 419 6.83 -8.16 -4.41
N ALA A 420 5.89 -8.44 -3.50
CA ALA A 420 5.29 -9.76 -3.41
C ALA A 420 4.35 -10.07 -4.58
N ARG A 421 3.49 -9.10 -4.97
CA ARG A 421 2.61 -9.21 -6.15
C ARG A 421 3.41 -9.52 -7.42
N TRP A 422 4.39 -8.69 -7.77
CA TRP A 422 5.24 -8.91 -8.94
C TRP A 422 6.02 -10.24 -8.92
N THR A 423 6.44 -10.68 -7.73
CA THR A 423 7.11 -11.99 -7.62
C THR A 423 6.13 -13.14 -7.81
N ALA A 424 4.88 -12.99 -7.33
CA ALA A 424 3.80 -13.95 -7.57
C ALA A 424 3.40 -14.00 -9.05
N GLU A 425 3.22 -12.85 -9.72
CA GLU A 425 3.01 -12.75 -11.17
C GLU A 425 4.10 -13.52 -11.94
N ALA A 426 5.37 -13.25 -11.66
CA ALA A 426 6.50 -13.86 -12.36
C ALA A 426 6.64 -15.39 -12.11
N LEU A 427 6.14 -15.88 -10.97
CA LEU A 427 6.03 -17.31 -10.65
C LEU A 427 4.81 -17.97 -11.32
N LEU A 428 3.66 -17.28 -11.36
CA LEU A 428 2.44 -17.73 -12.04
C LEU A 428 2.63 -17.76 -13.56
N ALA A 429 3.43 -16.85 -14.13
CA ALA A 429 3.83 -16.86 -15.53
C ALA A 429 4.91 -17.93 -15.87
N ASP A 430 5.65 -18.41 -14.86
CA ASP A 430 6.90 -19.18 -14.96
C ASP A 430 7.89 -18.53 -15.95
N THR A 431 8.37 -17.35 -15.51
CA THR A 431 9.45 -16.61 -16.16
C THR A 431 10.82 -17.12 -15.71
N ASP A 432 11.80 -17.15 -16.63
CA ASP A 432 13.18 -17.50 -16.28
C ASP A 432 13.81 -16.42 -15.38
N ARG A 433 13.45 -15.15 -15.60
CA ARG A 433 13.90 -14.00 -14.80
C ARG A 433 12.76 -13.05 -14.45
N ILE A 434 12.96 -12.30 -13.36
CA ILE A 434 12.31 -11.03 -13.09
C ILE A 434 13.37 -9.92 -13.06
N GLN A 435 13.07 -8.79 -13.70
CA GLN A 435 13.94 -7.61 -13.78
C GLN A 435 13.30 -6.43 -13.05
N PHE A 436 14.09 -5.76 -12.21
CA PHE A 436 13.74 -4.50 -11.57
C PHE A 436 14.61 -3.37 -12.11
N GLY A 437 14.00 -2.44 -12.85
CA GLY A 437 14.57 -1.14 -13.14
C GLY A 437 14.59 -0.25 -11.90
N PHE A 438 15.60 0.60 -11.78
CA PHE A 438 15.70 1.64 -10.75
C PHE A 438 15.54 2.99 -11.43
N VAL A 439 14.33 3.56 -11.36
CA VAL A 439 13.96 4.83 -11.98
C VAL A 439 13.82 5.91 -10.91
N SER A 440 14.34 7.10 -11.14
CA SER A 440 14.26 8.24 -10.21
C SER A 440 13.84 9.52 -10.94
N ARG A 441 12.97 10.33 -10.33
CA ARG A 441 12.57 11.66 -10.86
C ARG A 441 13.83 12.47 -11.23
N THR A 442 13.82 13.16 -12.37
CA THR A 442 14.94 14.00 -12.83
C THR A 442 15.11 15.25 -11.96
N ARG A 443 14.00 15.76 -11.41
CA ARG A 443 13.94 16.84 -10.41
C ARG A 443 12.86 16.48 -9.39
N ALA A 444 13.12 16.70 -8.11
CA ALA A 444 12.23 16.33 -7.00
C ALA A 444 10.75 16.74 -7.21
N ALA A 445 10.53 18.01 -7.56
CA ALA A 445 9.21 18.63 -7.75
C ALA A 445 8.62 18.41 -9.16
N LYS A 446 9.06 17.37 -9.90
CA LYS A 446 8.55 17.06 -11.25
C LYS A 446 8.34 15.56 -11.43
N ALA A 447 7.07 15.16 -11.42
CA ALA A 447 6.62 13.79 -11.69
C ALA A 447 6.53 13.47 -13.20
N ASP A 448 6.86 14.42 -14.09
CA ASP A 448 6.73 14.28 -15.55
C ASP A 448 8.02 13.82 -16.27
N SER A 449 9.13 13.71 -15.54
CA SER A 449 10.47 13.45 -16.10
C SER A 449 11.30 12.57 -15.17
N HIS A 450 11.85 11.47 -15.72
CA HIS A 450 12.58 10.47 -14.95
C HIS A 450 13.88 10.01 -15.62
N THR A 451 14.74 9.39 -14.81
CA THR A 451 16.03 8.83 -15.21
C THR A 451 16.18 7.40 -14.72
N ILE A 452 16.57 6.49 -15.61
CA ILE A 452 16.97 5.12 -15.30
C ILE A 452 18.38 5.17 -14.74
N LEU A 453 18.56 4.73 -13.49
CA LEU A 453 19.85 4.67 -12.79
C LEU A 453 20.53 3.28 -12.93
N GLY A 454 19.79 2.27 -13.41
CA GLY A 454 20.27 0.92 -13.66
C GLY A 454 19.13 -0.09 -13.55
N ALA A 455 19.46 -1.39 -13.58
CA ALA A 455 18.54 -2.47 -13.28
C ALA A 455 19.26 -3.62 -12.56
N GLN A 456 18.48 -4.54 -11.97
CA GLN A 456 18.95 -5.81 -11.41
C GLN A 456 17.99 -6.92 -11.84
N MET A 457 18.51 -8.15 -12.02
CA MET A 457 17.75 -9.31 -12.48
C MET A 457 17.92 -10.47 -11.50
N TYR A 458 16.85 -11.24 -11.30
CA TYR A 458 16.81 -12.40 -10.40
C TYR A 458 16.02 -13.54 -11.03
N ARG A 459 16.17 -14.76 -10.53
CA ARG A 459 15.19 -15.83 -10.76
C ARG A 459 14.01 -15.65 -9.79
N PRO A 460 12.74 -15.75 -10.23
CA PRO A 460 11.60 -15.50 -9.36
C PRO A 460 11.60 -16.34 -8.06
N LYS A 461 11.99 -17.61 -8.14
CA LYS A 461 12.07 -18.55 -6.99
C LYS A 461 13.18 -18.14 -5.98
N GLU A 462 14.30 -17.61 -6.47
CA GLU A 462 15.40 -17.10 -5.64
C GLU A 462 15.03 -15.74 -5.02
N PHE A 463 14.37 -14.85 -5.78
CA PHE A 463 13.93 -13.54 -5.28
C PHE A 463 12.81 -13.67 -4.25
N ALA A 464 11.84 -14.57 -4.46
CA ALA A 464 10.81 -14.91 -3.46
C ALA A 464 11.45 -15.28 -2.11
N SER A 465 12.52 -16.08 -2.14
CA SER A 465 13.28 -16.45 -0.96
C SER A 465 13.98 -15.25 -0.30
N GLN A 466 14.57 -14.33 -1.09
CA GLN A 466 15.19 -13.10 -0.59
C GLN A 466 14.19 -12.14 0.08
N ILE A 467 12.96 -12.04 -0.45
CA ILE A 467 11.90 -11.19 0.12
C ILE A 467 11.03 -11.92 1.16
N ALA A 468 11.44 -13.11 1.62
CA ALA A 468 10.72 -13.99 2.55
C ALA A 468 9.26 -14.31 2.14
N LEU A 469 9.00 -14.41 0.84
CA LEU A 469 7.71 -14.80 0.26
C LEU A 469 7.66 -16.33 0.14
N ASN A 470 6.91 -16.97 1.03
CA ASN A 470 6.73 -18.42 1.03
C ASN A 470 5.65 -18.84 0.00
N THR A 471 6.05 -19.54 -1.05
CA THR A 471 5.16 -20.02 -2.10
C THR A 471 4.06 -20.94 -1.57
N SER A 472 4.32 -21.76 -0.57
CA SER A 472 3.29 -22.61 0.03
C SER A 472 2.26 -21.78 0.82
N ASN A 473 2.67 -20.65 1.42
CA ASN A 473 1.74 -19.75 2.08
C ASN A 473 0.84 -19.03 1.06
N MET A 474 1.40 -18.56 -0.06
CA MET A 474 0.64 -17.97 -1.17
C MET A 474 -0.48 -18.90 -1.67
N TRP A 475 -0.16 -20.16 -1.95
CA TRP A 475 -1.15 -21.15 -2.38
C TRP A 475 -2.15 -21.52 -1.28
N GLY A 476 -1.73 -21.50 -0.01
CA GLY A 476 -2.64 -21.69 1.12
C GLY A 476 -3.68 -20.57 1.24
N ILE A 477 -3.24 -19.31 1.07
CA ILE A 477 -4.11 -18.13 1.10
C ILE A 477 -5.11 -18.17 -0.06
N LEU A 478 -4.64 -18.45 -1.28
CA LEU A 478 -5.53 -18.54 -2.44
C LEU A 478 -6.54 -19.69 -2.29
N LYS A 479 -6.13 -20.84 -1.71
CA LYS A 479 -7.06 -21.93 -1.43
C LYS A 479 -8.14 -21.53 -0.43
N GLU A 480 -7.78 -20.95 0.71
CA GLU A 480 -8.76 -20.53 1.74
C GLU A 480 -9.78 -19.53 1.18
N VAL A 481 -9.33 -18.60 0.32
CA VAL A 481 -10.22 -17.62 -0.34
C VAL A 481 -11.15 -18.30 -1.35
N ILE A 482 -10.64 -19.22 -2.18
CA ILE A 482 -11.48 -19.98 -3.14
C ILE A 482 -12.49 -20.89 -2.41
N ASP A 483 -12.05 -21.60 -1.36
CA ASP A 483 -12.91 -22.43 -0.51
C ASP A 483 -14.01 -21.56 0.14
N SER A 484 -13.66 -20.36 0.65
CA SER A 484 -14.61 -19.40 1.21
C SER A 484 -15.65 -18.93 0.18
N CYS A 485 -15.24 -18.60 -1.05
CA CYS A 485 -16.19 -18.24 -2.12
C CYS A 485 -17.15 -19.40 -2.43
N TYR A 486 -16.64 -20.63 -2.63
CA TYR A 486 -17.49 -21.80 -2.90
C TYR A 486 -18.41 -22.22 -1.75
N LYS A 487 -18.03 -21.89 -0.51
CA LYS A 487 -18.78 -22.21 0.71
C LYS A 487 -19.93 -21.24 0.98
N ASN A 488 -19.74 -19.95 0.70
CA ASN A 488 -20.67 -18.90 1.15
C ASN A 488 -21.43 -18.18 0.02
N LEU A 489 -21.01 -18.30 -1.25
CA LEU A 489 -21.78 -17.83 -2.42
C LEU A 489 -22.51 -19.01 -3.08
N GLU A 490 -23.81 -18.87 -3.32
CA GLU A 490 -24.63 -19.81 -4.10
C GLU A 490 -24.48 -19.57 -5.61
N ASP A 491 -24.95 -20.50 -6.44
CA ASP A 491 -24.82 -20.37 -7.90
C ASP A 491 -25.77 -19.29 -8.44
N GLY A 492 -25.23 -18.35 -9.21
CA GLY A 492 -25.86 -17.11 -9.64
C GLY A 492 -25.39 -15.87 -8.87
N GLN A 493 -24.78 -16.00 -7.69
CA GLN A 493 -24.51 -14.84 -6.81
C GLN A 493 -23.26 -14.03 -7.17
N LYS A 494 -23.39 -12.69 -7.04
CA LYS A 494 -22.33 -11.67 -7.09
C LYS A 494 -21.77 -11.42 -5.68
N GLY A 495 -20.46 -11.22 -5.56
CA GLY A 495 -19.79 -10.98 -4.28
C GLY A 495 -18.52 -10.15 -4.41
N VAL A 496 -18.03 -9.62 -3.29
CA VAL A 496 -16.85 -8.74 -3.24
C VAL A 496 -15.86 -9.19 -2.16
N LEU A 497 -14.62 -9.40 -2.56
CA LEU A 497 -13.48 -9.60 -1.68
C LEU A 497 -12.82 -8.24 -1.36
N LEU A 498 -13.17 -7.65 -0.21
CA LEU A 498 -12.71 -6.32 0.20
C LEU A 498 -11.63 -6.39 1.29
N LYS A 499 -10.45 -5.86 0.99
CA LYS A 499 -9.36 -5.65 1.95
C LYS A 499 -9.58 -4.35 2.72
N ASP A 500 -9.77 -4.47 4.05
CA ASP A 500 -10.04 -3.32 4.94
C ASP A 500 -8.84 -2.34 5.00
N PRO A 501 -9.02 -1.02 4.79
CA PRO A 501 -7.92 -0.04 4.78
C PRO A 501 -7.21 0.18 6.11
N ASN A 502 -7.89 -0.10 7.23
CA ASN A 502 -7.46 0.30 8.57
C ASN A 502 -7.30 -0.90 9.54
N LYS A 503 -7.73 -2.10 9.14
CA LYS A 503 -7.56 -3.37 9.86
C LYS A 503 -6.87 -4.41 8.97
N SER A 504 -6.06 -5.29 9.56
CA SER A 504 -5.37 -6.38 8.84
C SER A 504 -6.27 -7.60 8.63
N ILE A 505 -7.30 -7.42 7.79
CA ILE A 505 -8.36 -8.39 7.49
C ILE A 505 -8.83 -8.25 6.03
N LEU A 506 -9.32 -9.36 5.46
CA LEU A 506 -10.01 -9.46 4.19
C LEU A 506 -11.45 -9.91 4.49
N ARG A 507 -12.45 -9.32 3.84
CA ARG A 507 -13.86 -9.73 3.95
C ARG A 507 -14.38 -10.27 2.63
N LEU A 508 -15.26 -11.25 2.70
CA LEU A 508 -16.16 -11.61 1.60
C LEU A 508 -17.55 -11.04 1.92
N TYR A 509 -18.10 -10.28 0.98
CA TYR A 509 -19.48 -9.81 0.99
C TYR A 509 -20.28 -10.48 -0.13
N HIS A 510 -21.55 -10.77 0.12
CA HIS A 510 -22.57 -10.89 -0.93
C HIS A 510 -23.06 -9.49 -1.26
N VAL A 511 -23.25 -9.20 -2.55
CA VAL A 511 -23.76 -7.91 -3.03
C VAL A 511 -24.98 -8.13 -3.95
N PRO A 512 -25.84 -7.14 -4.15
CA PRO A 512 -26.87 -7.18 -5.19
C PRO A 512 -26.29 -7.45 -6.58
N ASP A 513 -27.11 -7.99 -7.50
CA ASP A 513 -26.68 -8.30 -8.86
C ASP A 513 -26.35 -7.02 -9.65
N ASP A 514 -27.06 -5.92 -9.40
CA ASP A 514 -26.92 -4.57 -9.94
C ASP A 514 -25.76 -3.76 -9.32
N ALA A 515 -25.07 -4.27 -8.29
CA ALA A 515 -23.94 -3.57 -7.69
C ALA A 515 -22.80 -3.37 -8.71
N PHE A 516 -22.31 -2.12 -8.84
CA PHE A 516 -21.34 -1.65 -9.85
C PHE A 516 -21.86 -1.51 -11.28
N GLU A 517 -23.18 -1.55 -11.50
CA GLU A 517 -23.77 -1.25 -12.82
C GLU A 517 -24.21 0.22 -12.91
N GLU A 518 -24.50 0.88 -11.78
CA GLU A 518 -24.79 2.32 -11.70
C GLU A 518 -23.55 3.22 -11.98
N ASP A 519 -22.33 2.70 -11.81
CA ASP A 519 -21.07 3.45 -12.06
C ASP A 519 -20.85 3.75 -13.57
N GLU A 520 -21.60 3.12 -14.50
CA GLU A 520 -21.44 3.28 -15.95
C GLU A 520 -22.25 4.44 -16.57
N GLU A 521 -23.28 4.98 -15.89
CA GLU A 521 -24.14 6.05 -16.45
C GLU A 521 -23.70 7.49 -16.10
N GLU A 522 -22.82 7.72 -15.11
CA GLU A 522 -22.42 9.08 -14.68
C GLU A 522 -21.21 9.69 -15.45
N ASP A 523 -20.36 8.90 -16.10
CA ASP A 523 -19.12 9.38 -16.75
C ASP A 523 -19.35 9.99 -18.17
N ASP A 524 -20.55 9.86 -18.75
CA ASP A 524 -20.84 10.17 -20.17
C ASP A 524 -21.33 11.62 -20.46
N GLU A 525 -21.66 12.44 -19.43
CA GLU A 525 -22.27 13.78 -19.65
C GLU A 525 -21.27 14.98 -19.72
N ASP A 526 -19.98 14.82 -19.40
CA ASP A 526 -19.08 15.96 -19.08
C ASP A 526 -17.99 16.31 -20.13
N GLU A 527 -17.95 15.65 -21.32
CA GLU A 527 -16.95 15.93 -22.40
C GLU A 527 -17.47 16.65 -23.69
N GLU A 528 -18.62 17.34 -23.66
CA GLU A 528 -18.99 18.30 -24.73
C GLU A 528 -18.97 19.79 -24.29
N GLY A 529 -17.79 20.43 -24.35
CA GLY A 529 -17.71 21.82 -24.81
C GLY A 529 -16.72 22.80 -24.16
N ASP A 530 -15.48 22.88 -24.69
CA ASP A 530 -14.89 24.19 -25.06
C ASP A 530 -13.67 24.08 -26.00
N ASP A 531 -13.86 24.02 -27.33
CA ASP A 531 -12.78 24.37 -28.29
C ASP A 531 -13.30 24.84 -29.67
N ALA A 532 -14.07 25.94 -29.68
CA ALA A 532 -14.75 26.43 -30.89
C ALA A 532 -14.69 27.96 -31.13
N GLN A 533 -13.64 28.67 -30.69
CA GLN A 533 -13.55 30.12 -30.98
C GLN A 533 -12.14 30.78 -31.01
N GLN A 534 -11.32 30.46 -32.01
CA GLN A 534 -10.23 31.35 -32.47
C GLN A 534 -10.29 31.64 -33.98
N GLY A 535 -11.40 32.24 -34.42
CA GLY A 535 -11.54 32.81 -35.76
C GLY A 535 -10.98 34.25 -35.86
N THR A 536 -9.77 34.39 -36.41
CA THR A 536 -9.24 35.59 -37.13
C THR A 536 -9.64 37.00 -36.65
N LEU A 537 -8.69 37.80 -36.15
CA LEU A 537 -8.82 39.27 -36.15
C LEU A 537 -7.49 40.04 -36.40
N PHE A 538 -7.27 40.42 -37.65
CA PHE A 538 -6.43 41.49 -38.23
C PHE A 538 -4.90 41.61 -38.01
N MET A 539 -4.24 41.77 -39.18
CA MET A 539 -3.07 42.61 -39.55
C MET A 539 -1.73 42.38 -38.85
#